data_AF-A0A133UHF4-F1
#
_entry.id   AF-A0A133UHF4-F1
#
_cell.length_a   1.000
_cell.length_b   1.000
_cell.length_c   1.000
_cell.angle_alpha   90.00
_cell.angle_beta   90.00
_cell.angle_gamma   90.00
#
_symmetry.space_group_name_H-M   'P 1'
#
loop_
_entity.id
_entity.type
_entity.pdbx_description
1 polymer ?
#
loop_
_entity_poly.entity_id
_entity_poly.type
_entity_poly.pdbx_seq_one_letter_code
_entity_poly.pdbx_strand_id
1 'polypeptide(L)'
;MELKELLDVANEEYPDGCLKNYYDDKGDFIDDVHEGDTLARFIVIEIIETYAPGESDEEQLDTAVKAMKKAKTDIKGVIRSLKRRKEPLKWAVRKAMMTDL
;
A
#
# COMPACT_ATOMS: atom_id res chain seq x y z
N MET A 1 17.58 10.45 -9.53
CA MET A 1 17.32 9.02 -9.61
C MET A 1 16.23 8.79 -10.62
N GLU A 2 16.35 7.75 -11.41
CA GLU A 2 15.33 7.39 -12.40
C GLU A 2 14.14 6.71 -11.73
N LEU A 3 12.97 6.71 -12.38
CA LEU A 3 11.75 6.07 -11.86
C LEU A 3 11.98 4.59 -11.48
N LYS A 4 12.68 3.85 -12.34
CA LYS A 4 13.03 2.44 -12.07
C LYS A 4 13.84 2.30 -10.78
N GLU A 5 14.81 3.18 -10.55
CA GLU A 5 15.66 3.17 -9.35
C GLU A 5 14.82 3.42 -8.09
N LEU A 6 13.87 4.35 -8.15
CA LEU A 6 12.95 4.63 -7.04
C LEU A 6 12.04 3.44 -6.72
N LEU A 7 11.53 2.76 -7.75
CA LEU A 7 10.73 1.54 -7.61
C LEU A 7 11.54 0.37 -7.06
N ASP A 8 12.79 0.21 -7.49
CA ASP A 8 13.71 -0.80 -6.98
C ASP A 8 13.98 -0.58 -5.48
N VAL A 9 14.26 0.66 -5.05
CA VAL A 9 14.41 1.03 -3.63
C VAL A 9 13.17 0.67 -2.82
N ALA A 10 11.97 0.96 -3.35
CA ALA A 10 10.73 0.60 -2.67
C ALA A 10 10.56 -0.93 -2.54
N ASN A 11 11.03 -1.70 -3.52
CA ASN A 11 10.91 -3.15 -3.54
C ASN A 11 11.87 -3.85 -2.57
N GLU A 12 12.99 -3.23 -2.18
CA GLU A 12 13.98 -3.80 -1.25
C GLU A 12 13.36 -4.25 0.08
N GLU A 13 12.40 -3.49 0.59
CA GLU A 13 11.72 -3.73 1.88
C GLU A 13 10.29 -4.27 1.71
N TYR A 14 9.83 -4.45 0.47
CA TYR A 14 8.52 -5.03 0.24
C TYR A 14 8.56 -6.55 0.44
N PRO A 15 7.66 -7.14 1.25
CA PRO A 15 7.64 -8.59 1.48
C PRO A 15 7.61 -9.36 0.16
N ASP A 16 8.44 -10.39 0.07
CA ASP A 16 8.56 -11.28 -1.08
C ASP A 16 9.06 -10.62 -2.40
N GLY A 17 9.35 -9.31 -2.37
CA GLY A 17 9.94 -8.55 -3.49
C GLY A 17 9.03 -8.46 -4.73
N CYS A 18 7.72 -8.52 -4.54
CA CYS A 18 6.72 -8.62 -5.61
C CYS A 18 6.38 -7.29 -6.32
N LEU A 19 6.90 -6.12 -5.88
CA LEU A 19 6.64 -4.86 -6.61
C LEU A 19 7.21 -4.92 -8.03
N LYS A 20 8.36 -5.59 -8.20
CA LYS A 20 9.04 -5.80 -9.49
C LYS A 20 8.18 -6.46 -10.56
N ASN A 21 7.09 -7.12 -10.18
CA ASN A 21 6.21 -7.76 -11.14
C ASN A 21 5.33 -6.72 -11.88
N TYR A 22 5.19 -5.50 -11.34
CA TYR A 22 4.26 -4.47 -11.82
C TYR A 22 4.94 -3.31 -12.55
N TYR A 23 6.24 -3.39 -12.83
CA TYR A 23 6.94 -2.39 -13.64
C TYR A 23 8.03 -3.02 -14.51
N ASP A 24 8.31 -2.41 -15.66
CA ASP A 24 9.33 -2.88 -16.60
C ASP A 24 10.72 -2.27 -16.31
N ASP A 25 11.69 -2.56 -17.18
CA ASP A 25 13.07 -2.04 -17.06
C ASP A 25 13.18 -0.51 -17.21
N LYS A 26 12.11 0.18 -17.59
CA LYS A 26 12.04 1.65 -17.66
C LYS A 26 11.29 2.24 -16.46
N GLY A 27 10.65 1.40 -15.65
CA GLY A 27 9.74 1.82 -14.58
C GLY A 27 8.31 2.05 -15.08
N ASP A 28 7.98 1.68 -16.32
CA ASP A 28 6.62 1.78 -16.85
C ASP A 28 5.73 0.71 -16.21
N PHE A 29 4.50 1.06 -15.86
CA PHE A 29 3.56 0.15 -15.19
C PHE A 29 3.13 -1.03 -16.07
N ILE A 30 3.09 -2.23 -15.48
CA ILE A 30 2.61 -3.46 -16.10
C ILE A 30 1.30 -3.88 -15.41
N ASP A 31 0.19 -3.95 -16.16
CA ASP A 31 -1.13 -4.27 -15.61
C ASP A 31 -1.50 -5.76 -15.70
N ASP A 32 -0.95 -6.50 -16.69
CA ASP A 32 -1.29 -7.90 -16.95
C ASP A 32 -0.37 -8.87 -16.18
N VAL A 33 -0.35 -8.72 -14.87
CA VAL A 33 0.50 -9.52 -13.98
C VAL A 33 -0.36 -10.60 -13.32
N HIS A 34 -0.04 -11.87 -13.59
CA HIS A 34 -0.74 -13.02 -13.01
C HIS A 34 -0.24 -13.42 -11.61
N GLU A 35 0.80 -12.74 -11.10
CA GLU A 35 1.47 -13.01 -9.82
C GLU A 35 1.61 -11.73 -8.99
N GLY A 36 1.52 -11.85 -7.65
CA GLY A 36 1.60 -10.72 -6.73
C GLY A 36 0.29 -10.46 -5.98
N ASP A 37 0.22 -9.33 -5.27
CA ASP A 37 -0.98 -8.92 -4.55
C ASP A 37 -1.45 -7.50 -4.95
N THR A 38 -2.69 -7.18 -4.59
CA THR A 38 -3.29 -5.88 -4.93
C THR A 38 -2.63 -4.69 -4.23
N LEU A 39 -1.92 -4.92 -3.13
CA LEU A 39 -1.17 -3.88 -2.41
C LEU A 39 0.14 -3.56 -3.14
N ALA A 40 0.84 -4.56 -3.69
CA ALA A 40 2.01 -4.37 -4.52
C ALA A 40 1.67 -3.51 -5.75
N ARG A 41 0.59 -3.87 -6.46
CA ARG A 41 0.05 -3.07 -7.58
C ARG A 41 -0.22 -1.63 -7.17
N PHE A 42 -0.88 -1.43 -6.02
CA PHE A 42 -1.21 -0.09 -5.51
C PHE A 42 0.04 0.74 -5.22
N ILE A 43 1.07 0.16 -4.58
CA ILE A 43 2.30 0.89 -4.23
C ILE A 43 3.03 1.36 -5.50
N VAL A 44 3.16 0.50 -6.51
CA VAL A 44 3.84 0.85 -7.76
C VAL A 44 3.09 1.99 -8.47
N ILE A 45 1.76 1.91 -8.56
CA ILE A 45 0.95 2.98 -9.15
C ILE A 45 1.16 4.31 -8.43
N GLU A 46 1.09 4.33 -7.09
CA GLU A 46 1.26 5.56 -6.31
C GLU A 46 2.66 6.18 -6.49
N ILE A 47 3.71 5.36 -6.60
CA ILE A 47 5.07 5.86 -6.86
C ILE A 47 5.16 6.45 -8.28
N ILE A 48 4.65 5.74 -9.29
CA ILE A 48 4.67 6.20 -10.69
C ILE A 48 3.87 7.50 -10.85
N GLU A 49 2.67 7.58 -10.27
CA GLU A 49 1.80 8.77 -10.39
C GLU A 49 2.34 10.01 -9.67
N THR A 50 3.24 9.82 -8.70
CA THR A 50 3.85 10.92 -7.94
C THR A 50 5.26 11.27 -8.37
N TYR A 51 5.88 10.44 -9.22
CA TYR A 51 7.19 10.71 -9.82
C TYR A 51 7.13 11.93 -10.75
N ALA A 52 8.09 12.83 -10.59
CA ALA A 52 8.12 14.10 -11.33
C ALA A 52 9.45 14.27 -12.08
N PRO A 53 9.53 13.91 -13.37
CA PRO A 53 10.79 13.99 -14.12
C PRO A 53 11.45 15.38 -14.00
N GLY A 54 12.70 15.40 -13.54
CA GLY A 54 13.49 16.63 -13.37
C GLY A 54 13.58 17.17 -11.94
N GLU A 55 12.80 16.63 -10.98
CA GLU A 55 13.06 16.86 -9.56
C GLU A 55 14.34 16.12 -9.11
N SER A 56 14.99 16.65 -8.08
CA SER A 56 16.17 16.04 -7.47
C SER A 56 15.84 14.71 -6.77
N ASP A 57 16.85 13.88 -6.57
CA ASP A 57 16.72 12.57 -5.90
C ASP A 57 16.05 12.69 -4.52
N GLU A 58 16.40 13.73 -3.76
CA GLU A 58 15.81 14.02 -2.46
C GLU A 58 14.32 14.37 -2.57
N GLU A 59 13.94 15.20 -3.54
CA GLU A 59 12.54 15.58 -3.78
C GLU A 59 11.69 14.38 -4.23
N GLN A 60 12.21 13.52 -5.11
CA GLN A 60 11.53 12.29 -5.54
C GLN A 60 11.27 11.36 -4.35
N LEU A 61 12.30 11.13 -3.53
CA LEU A 61 12.19 10.28 -2.34
C LEU A 61 11.20 10.86 -1.32
N ASP A 62 11.28 12.17 -1.07
CA ASP A 62 10.36 12.85 -0.15
C ASP A 62 8.91 12.76 -0.62
N THR A 63 8.68 12.93 -1.92
CA THR A 63 7.35 12.79 -2.54
C THR A 63 6.81 11.36 -2.42
N ALA A 64 7.62 10.35 -2.76
CA ALA A 64 7.23 8.94 -2.61
C ALA A 64 6.96 8.56 -1.14
N VAL A 65 7.83 9.00 -0.21
CA VAL A 65 7.63 8.80 1.23
C VAL A 65 6.35 9.47 1.73
N LYS A 66 6.03 10.67 1.23
CA LYS A 66 4.79 11.39 1.56
C LYS A 66 3.56 10.64 1.04
N ALA A 67 3.60 10.11 -0.18
CA ALA A 67 2.54 9.26 -0.73
C ALA A 67 2.31 8.02 0.15
N MET A 68 3.38 7.30 0.51
CA MET A 68 3.28 6.11 1.36
C MET A 68 2.78 6.41 2.78
N LYS A 69 3.17 7.55 3.36
CA LYS A 69 2.64 8.01 4.66
C LYS A 69 1.15 8.32 4.60
N LYS A 70 0.68 8.91 3.50
CA LYS A 70 -0.75 9.17 3.26
C LYS A 70 -1.53 7.86 3.13
N ALA A 71 -1.10 6.95 2.25
CA ALA A 71 -1.71 5.62 2.10
C ALA A 71 -1.79 4.85 3.44
N LYS A 72 -0.71 4.86 4.22
CA LYS A 72 -0.68 4.28 5.58
C LYS A 72 -1.72 4.90 6.51
N THR A 73 -1.93 6.21 6.42
CA THR A 73 -2.93 6.93 7.22
C THR A 73 -4.34 6.53 6.84
N ASP A 74 -4.62 6.42 5.53
CA ASP A 74 -5.93 6.04 5.01
C ASP A 74 -6.27 4.58 5.36
N ILE A 75 -5.31 3.65 5.18
CA ILE A 75 -5.44 2.24 5.59
C ILE A 75 -5.71 2.12 7.10
N LYS A 76 -5.01 2.90 7.93
CA LYS A 76 -5.29 2.95 9.39
C LYS A 76 -6.71 3.44 9.68
N GLY A 77 -7.23 4.39 8.90
CA GLY A 77 -8.61 4.86 8.97
C GLY A 77 -9.62 3.74 8.68
N VAL A 78 -9.40 2.99 7.59
CA VAL A 78 -10.22 1.83 7.22
C VAL A 78 -10.19 0.76 8.32
N ILE A 79 -9.02 0.38 8.81
CA ILE A 79 -8.85 -0.59 9.91
C ILE A 79 -9.63 -0.14 11.15
N ARG A 80 -9.56 1.14 11.51
CA ARG A 80 -10.28 1.69 12.66
C ARG A 80 -11.80 1.54 12.48
N SER A 81 -12.32 1.85 11.29
CA SER A 81 -13.74 1.68 10.96
C SER A 81 -14.18 0.22 11.05
N LEU A 82 -13.40 -0.71 10.51
CA LEU A 82 -13.69 -2.15 10.60
C LEU A 82 -13.65 -2.66 12.05
N LYS A 83 -12.65 -2.25 12.83
CA LYS A 83 -12.54 -2.59 14.26
C LYS A 83 -13.75 -2.10 15.06
N ARG A 84 -14.14 -0.82 14.87
CA ARG A 84 -15.34 -0.26 15.52
C ARG A 84 -16.61 -1.06 15.21
N ARG A 85 -16.73 -1.65 14.02
CA ARG A 85 -17.90 -2.46 13.66
C ARG A 85 -17.85 -3.88 14.23
N LYS A 86 -16.65 -4.43 14.44
CA LYS A 86 -16.45 -5.75 15.07
C LYS A 86 -16.78 -5.75 16.56
N GLU A 87 -16.56 -4.64 17.28
CA GLU A 87 -16.80 -4.57 18.73
C GLU A 87 -18.28 -4.65 19.19
N PRO A 88 -19.26 -3.99 18.55
CA PRO A 88 -20.67 -4.14 18.90
C PRO A 88 -21.17 -5.59 18.76
N LEU A 89 -20.62 -6.33 17.79
CA LEU A 89 -20.96 -7.75 17.60
C LEU A 89 -20.43 -8.62 18.73
N LYS A 90 -19.23 -8.36 19.26
CA LYS A 90 -18.68 -9.15 20.38
C LYS A 90 -19.48 -9.00 21.67
N TRP A 91 -19.94 -7.79 21.98
CA TRP A 91 -20.81 -7.55 23.15
C TRP A 91 -22.19 -8.19 22.96
N ALA A 92 -22.82 -8.01 21.81
CA ALA A 92 -24.14 -8.58 21.53
C ALA A 92 -24.14 -10.12 21.53
N VAL A 93 -23.10 -10.74 20.95
CA VAL A 93 -22.92 -12.20 20.96
C VAL A 93 -22.68 -12.73 22.37
N ARG A 94 -21.84 -12.06 23.18
CA ARG A 94 -21.62 -12.44 24.59
C ARG A 94 -22.88 -12.30 25.45
N LYS A 95 -23.65 -11.22 25.23
CA LYS A 95 -24.91 -11.00 25.96
C LYS A 95 -25.96 -12.06 25.62
N ALA A 96 -26.12 -12.40 24.34
CA ALA A 96 -27.02 -13.47 23.91
C ALA A 96 -26.64 -14.84 24.52
N MET A 97 -25.34 -15.18 24.55
CA MET A 97 -24.86 -16.42 25.18
C MET A 97 -25.02 -16.47 26.71
N MET A 98 -25.17 -15.32 27.38
CA MET A 98 -25.40 -15.26 28.84
C MET A 98 -26.88 -15.25 29.22
N THR A 99 -27.79 -15.00 28.28
CA THR A 99 -29.25 -14.98 28.52
C THR A 99 -29.93 -16.33 28.22
N ASP A 100 -29.24 -17.25 27.56
CA ASP A 100 -29.72 -18.62 27.25
C ASP A 100 -29.31 -19.67 28.32
N LEU A 101 -28.90 -19.23 29.52
CA LEU A 101 -28.54 -20.07 30.68
C LEU A 101 -29.52 -19.88 31.84
#